data_AF-A0A951WM47-F1
#
_entry.id   AF-A0A951WM47-F1
#
_cell.length_a   1.000
_cell.length_b   1.000
_cell.length_c   1.000
_cell.angle_alpha   90.00
_cell.angle_beta   90.00
_cell.angle_gamma   90.00
#
_symmetry.space_group_name_H-M   'P 1'
#
loop_
_entity.id
_entity.type
_entity.pdbx_description
1 polymer ?
#
loop_
_entity_poly.entity_id
_entity_poly.type
_entity_poly.pdbx_seq_one_letter_code
_entity_poly.pdbx_strand_id
1 'polypeptide(L)'
;MNRSSWFLFVSLLLGLVASPGANPKGLRGTKHDFACAACHNIHHPKGQFLWATPLANQSSNKVPLTPSDAMCYSCHQEEHKGGKFFMPGHSHPINVVPSDKVKIPKILGTTMVEGVGRVITCVSCHDPHSANPKFLKITMKDDLLCRACHVDY
;
A
#
# COMPACT_ATOMS: atom_id res chain seq x y z
N MET A 1 41.21 67.63 -14.80
CA MET A 1 40.65 67.46 -13.43
C MET A 1 39.80 66.22 -13.40
N ASN A 2 40.17 65.34 -12.48
CA ASN A 2 39.70 63.98 -12.30
C ASN A 2 38.37 63.97 -11.55
N ARG A 3 37.33 63.31 -12.05
CA ARG A 3 36.17 62.91 -11.23
C ARG A 3 35.61 61.59 -11.73
N SER A 4 36.26 60.57 -11.18
CA SER A 4 35.93 59.15 -11.08
C SER A 4 34.45 58.80 -11.06
N SER A 5 34.15 57.86 -11.96
CA SER A 5 33.02 56.94 -11.98
C SER A 5 32.72 56.31 -10.63
N TRP A 6 31.44 56.30 -10.23
CA TRP A 6 30.95 55.31 -9.25
C TRP A 6 29.45 55.09 -9.43
N PHE A 7 29.07 54.38 -10.48
CA PHE A 7 27.77 53.70 -10.56
C PHE A 7 27.97 52.27 -10.05
N LEU A 8 27.78 52.06 -8.75
CA LEU A 8 27.62 50.73 -8.17
C LEU A 8 26.15 50.31 -8.33
N PHE A 9 25.81 49.75 -9.49
CA PHE A 9 24.61 48.93 -9.63
C PHE A 9 24.87 47.59 -8.95
N VAL A 10 24.59 47.50 -7.64
CA VAL A 10 24.49 46.21 -6.96
C VAL A 10 23.13 45.63 -7.30
N SER A 11 23.05 44.93 -8.43
CA SER A 11 21.94 44.04 -8.72
C SER A 11 21.99 42.90 -7.70
N LEU A 12 21.18 43.01 -6.66
CA LEU A 12 20.91 41.92 -5.72
C LEU A 12 20.10 40.85 -6.48
N LEU A 13 20.81 39.99 -7.19
CA LEU A 13 20.27 38.72 -7.68
C LEU A 13 19.83 37.93 -6.45
N LEU A 14 18.52 37.86 -6.22
CA LEU A 14 17.91 36.81 -5.41
C LEU A 14 18.27 35.49 -6.09
N GLY A 15 19.42 34.92 -5.70
CA GLY A 15 19.73 33.54 -5.96
C GLY A 15 18.69 32.70 -5.25
N LEU A 16 17.73 32.18 -6.01
CA LEU A 16 16.91 31.06 -5.58
C LEU A 16 17.88 29.92 -5.28
N VAL A 17 18.26 29.76 -4.02
CA VAL A 17 18.94 28.55 -3.56
C VAL A 17 17.89 27.45 -3.65
N ALA A 18 17.88 26.76 -4.78
CA ALA A 18 17.11 25.54 -4.93
C ALA A 18 17.65 24.55 -3.91
N SER A 19 16.90 24.33 -2.83
CA SER A 19 17.18 23.28 -1.86
C SER A 19 17.34 21.95 -2.61
N PRO A 20 18.45 21.21 -2.46
CA PRO A 20 18.54 19.85 -2.96
C PRO A 20 17.69 18.97 -2.04
N GLY A 21 16.39 18.92 -2.31
CA GLY A 21 15.44 18.13 -1.52
C GLY A 21 14.14 17.80 -2.25
N ALA A 22 13.87 18.39 -3.40
CA ALA A 22 12.82 17.89 -4.29
C ALA A 22 13.42 16.74 -5.11
N ASN A 23 13.22 15.50 -4.65
CA ASN A 23 13.51 14.29 -5.42
C ASN A 23 12.58 14.26 -6.64
N PRO A 24 13.05 14.58 -7.86
CA PRO A 24 12.23 14.54 -9.05
C PRO A 24 12.45 13.17 -9.69
N LYS A 25 11.42 12.31 -9.68
CA LYS A 25 11.35 10.99 -10.33
C LYS A 25 11.86 9.81 -9.48
N GLY A 26 10.95 9.31 -8.64
CA GLY A 26 10.97 7.94 -8.11
C GLY A 26 9.83 7.87 -7.10
N LEU A 27 8.63 7.40 -7.46
CA LEU A 27 8.31 5.98 -7.64
C LEU A 27 7.09 5.86 -8.58
N ARG A 28 7.28 6.01 -9.89
CA ARG A 28 6.27 5.62 -10.88
C ARG A 28 6.78 4.40 -11.62
N GLY A 29 6.28 3.22 -11.26
CA GLY A 29 6.58 1.98 -12.00
C GLY A 29 6.40 0.67 -11.22
N THR A 30 5.15 0.23 -11.08
CA THR A 30 4.65 -1.17 -11.16
C THR A 30 5.34 -2.35 -10.46
N LYS A 31 6.34 -2.19 -9.59
CA LYS A 31 6.91 -3.27 -8.77
C LYS A 31 7.12 -2.75 -7.35
N HIS A 32 6.82 -3.56 -6.32
CA HIS A 32 6.82 -3.09 -4.92
C HIS A 32 8.23 -2.90 -4.35
N ASP A 33 9.08 -2.13 -5.03
CA ASP A 33 10.41 -1.75 -4.58
C ASP A 33 10.32 -0.45 -3.75
N PHE A 34 9.33 -0.43 -2.86
CA PHE A 34 8.96 0.74 -2.09
C PHE A 34 9.75 0.74 -0.79
N ALA A 35 10.69 1.68 -0.64
CA ALA A 35 11.28 1.96 0.66
C ALA A 35 10.19 2.31 1.68
N CYS A 36 10.50 2.23 2.98
CA CYS A 36 9.56 2.42 4.09
C CYS A 36 8.66 3.68 3.95
N ALA A 37 9.20 4.72 3.31
CA ALA A 37 8.55 6.00 3.06
C ALA A 37 7.29 5.94 2.17
N ALA A 38 7.08 4.85 1.42
CA ALA A 38 5.87 4.72 0.60
C ALA A 38 4.61 4.49 1.45
N CYS A 39 4.76 3.84 2.60
CA CYS A 39 3.66 3.57 3.53
C CYS A 39 3.75 4.44 4.78
N HIS A 40 4.95 4.82 5.22
CA HIS A 40 5.16 5.62 6.44
C HIS A 40 5.66 7.03 6.14
N ASN A 41 5.10 8.04 6.81
CA ASN A 41 5.56 9.42 6.78
C ASN A 41 5.78 9.92 8.21
N ILE A 42 7.03 10.19 8.58
CA ILE A 42 7.41 10.62 9.93
C ILE A 42 7.11 12.10 10.21
N HIS A 43 6.98 12.93 9.18
CA HIS A 43 6.76 14.36 9.35
C HIS A 43 5.28 14.71 9.27
N HIS A 44 4.57 14.20 8.26
CA HIS A 44 3.17 14.52 7.97
C HIS A 44 2.32 13.26 7.74
N PRO A 45 2.17 12.37 8.73
CA PRO A 45 1.30 11.20 8.59
C PRO A 45 -0.18 11.61 8.42
N LYS A 46 -0.93 10.77 7.71
CA LYS A 46 -2.38 10.93 7.45
C LYS A 46 -3.23 9.88 8.17
N GLY A 47 -2.59 8.98 8.92
CA GLY A 47 -3.25 8.00 9.77
C GLY A 47 -2.35 7.56 10.93
N GLN A 48 -2.86 6.60 11.72
CA GLN A 48 -2.09 5.98 12.81
C GLN A 48 -0.86 5.24 12.26
N PHE A 49 0.11 4.96 13.14
CA PHE A 49 1.35 4.24 12.78
C PHE A 49 2.11 4.87 11.61
N LEU A 50 2.06 6.20 11.53
CA LEU A 50 2.72 6.99 10.49
C LEU A 50 2.16 6.79 9.07
N TRP A 51 0.96 6.23 8.91
CA TRP A 51 0.42 5.94 7.58
C TRP A 51 0.42 7.17 6.65
N ALA A 52 0.97 7.01 5.44
CA ALA A 52 1.33 8.15 4.58
C ALA A 52 0.15 8.78 3.82
N THR A 53 -0.95 8.05 3.66
CA THR A 53 -2.11 8.46 2.84
C THR A 53 -3.39 8.43 3.66
N PRO A 54 -4.43 9.21 3.35
CA PRO A 54 -5.74 9.05 3.99
C PRO A 54 -6.27 7.61 3.80
N LEU A 55 -6.90 7.05 4.84
CA LEU A 55 -7.52 5.73 4.74
C LEU A 55 -8.67 5.76 3.72
N ALA A 56 -8.85 4.66 2.99
CA ALA A 56 -10.01 4.54 2.12
C ALA A 56 -11.29 4.35 2.93
N ASN A 57 -12.41 4.75 2.34
CA ASN A 57 -13.75 4.58 2.90
C ASN A 57 -14.60 3.58 2.11
N GLN A 58 -14.02 2.91 1.10
CA GLN A 58 -14.74 1.96 0.26
C GLN A 58 -14.92 0.62 0.97
N SER A 59 -16.18 0.20 1.17
CA SER A 59 -16.53 -1.06 1.82
C SER A 59 -17.24 -2.02 0.87
N SER A 60 -17.24 -3.30 1.22
CA SER A 60 -18.14 -4.26 0.58
C SER A 60 -19.50 -4.26 1.30
N ASN A 61 -20.56 -4.62 0.59
CA ASN A 61 -21.90 -4.76 1.19
C ASN A 61 -22.03 -5.96 2.14
N LYS A 62 -21.09 -6.92 2.12
CA LYS A 62 -21.20 -8.20 2.87
C LYS A 62 -20.32 -8.25 4.11
N VAL A 63 -19.14 -7.64 4.04
CA VAL A 63 -18.19 -7.54 5.15
C VAL A 63 -17.79 -6.07 5.28
N PRO A 64 -17.93 -5.48 6.49
CA PRO A 64 -17.45 -4.14 6.77
C PRO A 64 -15.97 -4.00 6.45
N LEU A 65 -15.59 -2.80 6.01
CA LEU A 65 -14.20 -2.50 5.73
C LEU A 65 -13.37 -2.60 7.01
N THR A 66 -12.35 -3.47 7.03
CA THR A 66 -11.41 -3.53 8.16
C THR A 66 -10.41 -2.37 8.10
N PRO A 67 -9.86 -1.90 9.24
CA PRO A 67 -8.83 -0.86 9.23
C PRO A 67 -7.60 -1.22 8.39
N SER A 68 -7.17 -2.49 8.43
CA SER A 68 -6.04 -2.97 7.62
C SER A 68 -6.35 -2.96 6.13
N ASP A 69 -7.55 -3.39 5.73
CA ASP A 69 -7.92 -3.33 4.31
C ASP A 69 -8.08 -1.86 3.86
N ALA A 70 -8.58 -0.96 4.72
CA ALA A 70 -8.70 0.47 4.42
C ALA A 70 -7.35 1.12 4.08
N MET A 71 -6.27 0.63 4.68
CA MET A 71 -4.90 0.99 4.34
C MET A 71 -4.52 0.48 2.95
N CYS A 72 -4.74 -0.80 2.64
CA CYS A 72 -4.46 -1.33 1.30
C CYS A 72 -5.21 -0.54 0.21
N TYR A 73 -6.48 -0.24 0.47
CA TYR A 73 -7.33 0.53 -0.41
C TYR A 73 -6.99 2.01 -0.51
N SER A 74 -6.14 2.59 0.35
CA SER A 74 -5.76 4.00 0.15
C SER A 74 -4.96 4.21 -1.15
N CYS A 75 -4.41 3.13 -1.71
CA CYS A 75 -3.73 3.12 -3.02
C CYS A 75 -4.35 2.12 -4.01
N HIS A 76 -4.81 0.96 -3.56
CA HIS A 76 -5.43 -0.08 -4.40
C HIS A 76 -6.94 0.20 -4.64
N GLN A 77 -7.29 1.38 -5.13
CA GLN A 77 -8.69 1.80 -5.33
C GLN A 77 -9.29 1.32 -6.65
N GLU A 78 -8.49 1.36 -7.71
CA GLU A 78 -8.94 1.15 -9.08
C GLU A 78 -8.46 -0.18 -9.62
N GLU A 79 -9.23 -0.79 -10.52
CA GLU A 79 -8.99 -2.11 -11.12
C GLU A 79 -7.52 -2.36 -11.49
N HIS A 80 -6.94 -1.45 -12.27
CA HIS A 80 -5.57 -1.53 -12.79
C HIS A 80 -4.49 -1.24 -11.74
N LYS A 81 -4.88 -0.72 -10.58
CA LYS A 81 -4.02 -0.49 -9.42
C LYS A 81 -4.18 -1.61 -8.39
N GLY A 82 -4.71 -2.77 -8.76
CA GLY A 82 -5.00 -3.87 -7.81
C GLY A 82 -6.37 -3.74 -7.13
N GLY A 83 -7.22 -2.84 -7.61
CA GLY A 83 -8.59 -2.59 -7.18
C GLY A 83 -9.64 -3.57 -7.71
N LYS A 84 -9.26 -4.76 -8.22
CA LYS A 84 -10.21 -5.80 -8.68
C LYS A 84 -10.89 -6.45 -7.49
N PHE A 85 -11.75 -5.70 -6.84
CA PHE A 85 -12.58 -6.17 -5.76
C PHE A 85 -13.93 -6.62 -6.33
N PHE A 86 -14.39 -7.80 -5.91
CA PHE A 86 -15.77 -8.28 -6.09
C PHE A 86 -16.21 -8.86 -7.44
N MET A 87 -15.34 -9.05 -8.44
CA MET A 87 -15.80 -9.73 -9.65
C MET A 87 -15.88 -11.26 -9.44
N PRO A 88 -17.06 -11.88 -9.64
CA PRO A 88 -17.15 -13.33 -9.79
C PRO A 88 -16.19 -13.78 -10.90
N GLY A 89 -15.34 -14.78 -10.63
CA GLY A 89 -14.40 -15.32 -11.62
C GLY A 89 -12.98 -14.75 -11.59
N HIS A 90 -12.57 -14.06 -10.52
CA HIS A 90 -11.17 -13.68 -10.29
C HIS A 90 -10.56 -14.43 -9.10
N SER A 91 -9.27 -14.75 -9.20
CA SER A 91 -8.51 -15.62 -8.29
C SER A 91 -8.07 -14.99 -6.95
N HIS A 92 -8.66 -13.85 -6.56
CA HIS A 92 -8.29 -13.12 -5.33
C HIS A 92 -9.52 -12.84 -4.44
N PRO A 93 -10.13 -13.89 -3.84
CA PRO A 93 -11.26 -13.70 -2.92
C PRO A 93 -10.77 -13.15 -1.57
N ILE A 94 -11.11 -11.90 -1.29
CA ILE A 94 -10.96 -11.27 0.02
C ILE A 94 -12.32 -10.73 0.48
N ASN A 95 -12.46 -10.36 1.75
CA ASN A 95 -13.75 -10.06 2.38
C ASN A 95 -14.72 -11.25 2.33
N VAL A 96 -14.18 -12.46 2.50
CA VAL A 96 -14.93 -13.72 2.48
C VAL A 96 -14.75 -14.43 3.81
N VAL A 97 -15.86 -14.91 4.38
CA VAL A 97 -15.83 -15.87 5.49
C VAL A 97 -15.49 -17.25 4.91
N PRO A 98 -14.38 -17.88 5.29
CA PRO A 98 -14.00 -19.19 4.80
C PRO A 98 -15.02 -20.25 5.27
N SER A 99 -15.25 -21.27 4.45
CA SER A 99 -16.07 -22.42 4.84
C SER A 99 -15.36 -23.26 5.90
N ASP A 100 -16.13 -23.88 6.80
CA ASP A 100 -15.63 -24.82 7.83
C ASP A 100 -14.87 -26.03 7.26
N LYS A 101 -15.01 -26.31 5.96
CA LYS A 101 -14.29 -27.37 5.27
C LYS A 101 -12.82 -27.03 5.00
N VAL A 102 -12.44 -25.76 5.05
CA VAL A 102 -11.08 -25.30 4.75
C VAL A 102 -10.29 -25.14 6.04
N LYS A 103 -9.17 -25.85 6.15
CA LYS A 103 -8.21 -25.64 7.24
C LYS A 103 -7.23 -24.54 6.84
N ILE A 104 -7.32 -23.39 7.50
CA ILE A 104 -6.45 -22.26 7.20
C ILE A 104 -5.10 -22.43 7.91
N PRO A 105 -3.97 -22.46 7.18
CA PRO A 105 -2.65 -22.50 7.79
C PRO A 105 -2.40 -21.26 8.65
N LYS A 106 -1.72 -21.45 9.79
CA LYS A 106 -1.41 -20.37 10.75
C LYS A 106 -0.67 -19.19 10.10
N ILE A 107 0.18 -19.46 9.10
CA ILE A 107 0.93 -18.43 8.38
C ILE A 107 0.01 -17.47 7.61
N LEU A 108 -1.07 -17.97 7.01
CA LEU A 108 -2.03 -17.14 6.28
C LEU A 108 -2.96 -16.42 7.26
N GLY A 109 -3.63 -17.19 8.13
CA GLY A 109 -4.52 -16.65 9.15
C GLY A 109 -5.77 -15.98 8.57
N THR A 110 -6.51 -15.30 9.44
CA THR A 110 -7.76 -14.58 9.14
C THR A 110 -7.89 -13.39 10.09
N THR A 111 -8.62 -12.36 9.69
CA THR A 111 -8.96 -11.24 10.56
C THR A 111 -10.30 -11.50 11.27
N MET A 112 -10.38 -11.25 12.58
CA MET A 112 -11.66 -11.23 13.29
C MET A 112 -12.39 -9.92 12.98
N VAL A 113 -13.60 -10.02 12.45
CA VAL A 113 -14.51 -8.89 12.21
C VAL A 113 -15.73 -9.05 13.10
N GLU A 114 -15.99 -8.05 13.94
CA GLU A 114 -17.11 -8.06 14.87
C GLU A 114 -18.44 -8.21 14.13
N GLY A 115 -19.32 -9.09 14.63
CA GLY A 115 -20.60 -9.40 13.98
C GLY A 115 -20.53 -10.26 12.72
N VAL A 116 -19.33 -10.60 12.23
CA VAL A 116 -19.13 -11.43 11.02
C VAL A 116 -18.36 -12.72 11.32
N GLY A 117 -17.28 -12.63 12.09
CA GLY A 117 -16.40 -13.77 12.39
C GLY A 117 -15.02 -13.66 11.74
N ARG A 118 -14.38 -14.80 11.47
CA ARG A 118 -13.06 -14.87 10.84
C ARG A 118 -13.18 -14.66 9.33
N VAL A 119 -12.47 -13.68 8.79
CA VAL A 119 -12.54 -13.26 7.39
C VAL A 119 -11.17 -13.36 6.74
N ILE A 120 -11.14 -13.83 5.49
CA ILE A 120 -9.97 -13.72 4.60
C ILE A 120 -9.87 -12.27 4.12
N THR A 121 -8.77 -11.61 4.47
CA THR A 121 -8.46 -10.20 4.17
C THR A 121 -7.17 -10.09 3.35
N CYS A 122 -6.77 -8.88 2.96
CA CYS A 122 -5.54 -8.67 2.17
C CYS A 122 -4.32 -9.29 2.87
N VAL A 123 -4.24 -9.11 4.19
CA VAL A 123 -3.14 -9.61 5.03
C VAL A 123 -3.20 -11.11 5.29
N SER A 124 -4.22 -11.82 4.79
CA SER A 124 -4.24 -13.29 4.85
C SER A 124 -3.21 -13.89 3.89
N CYS A 125 -2.96 -13.24 2.75
CA CYS A 125 -1.95 -13.67 1.77
C CYS A 125 -0.73 -12.75 1.73
N HIS A 126 -0.92 -11.45 2.02
CA HIS A 126 0.14 -10.46 1.98
C HIS A 126 0.68 -10.10 3.36
N ASP A 127 1.99 -9.88 3.44
CA ASP A 127 2.70 -9.29 4.56
C ASP A 127 3.48 -8.07 4.03
N PRO A 128 2.98 -6.84 4.28
CA PRO A 128 3.61 -5.61 3.80
C PRO A 128 4.97 -5.32 4.47
N HIS A 129 5.34 -6.05 5.52
CA HIS A 129 6.65 -5.96 6.15
C HIS A 129 7.61 -7.06 5.70
N SER A 130 7.18 -7.95 4.80
CA SER A 130 8.05 -8.99 4.25
C SER A 130 9.06 -8.42 3.25
N ALA A 131 10.21 -9.07 3.13
CA ALA A 131 11.21 -8.77 2.11
C ALA A 131 10.79 -9.21 0.69
N ASN A 132 9.63 -9.83 0.54
CA ASN A 132 9.10 -10.26 -0.75
C ASN A 132 8.53 -9.03 -1.50
N PRO A 133 8.98 -8.71 -2.73
CA PRO A 133 8.48 -7.57 -3.52
C PRO A 133 7.05 -7.77 -4.07
N LYS A 134 6.41 -8.90 -3.79
CA LYS A 134 4.97 -9.12 -3.98
C LYS A 134 4.21 -9.20 -2.66
N PHE A 135 4.93 -9.05 -1.55
CA PHE A 135 4.45 -9.19 -0.19
C PHE A 135 3.81 -10.54 0.13
N LEU A 136 3.96 -11.57 -0.70
CA LEU A 136 3.29 -12.84 -0.44
C LEU A 136 3.95 -13.60 0.71
N LYS A 137 3.12 -14.06 1.65
CA LYS A 137 3.51 -14.90 2.78
C LYS A 137 3.96 -16.31 2.36
N ILE A 138 3.39 -16.81 1.26
CA ILE A 138 3.80 -18.07 0.61
C ILE A 138 4.07 -17.77 -0.86
N THR A 139 5.10 -18.39 -1.43
CA THR A 139 5.42 -18.25 -2.86
C THR A 139 4.30 -18.76 -3.76
N MET A 140 4.17 -18.18 -4.96
CA MET A 140 3.28 -18.68 -6.01
C MET A 140 3.89 -19.81 -6.83
N LYS A 141 5.14 -20.22 -6.56
CA LYS A 141 5.75 -21.36 -7.25
C LYS A 141 4.85 -22.59 -7.07
N ASP A 142 4.52 -23.27 -8.16
CA ASP A 142 3.67 -24.46 -8.19
C ASP A 142 2.34 -24.26 -7.44
N ASP A 143 1.75 -23.06 -7.49
CA ASP A 143 0.48 -22.71 -6.84
C ASP A 143 0.43 -23.00 -5.33
N LEU A 144 1.60 -22.99 -4.66
CA LEU A 144 1.70 -23.37 -3.24
C LEU A 144 0.82 -22.51 -2.34
N LEU A 145 0.70 -21.21 -2.62
CA LEU A 145 -0.20 -20.34 -1.86
C LEU A 145 -1.68 -20.77 -1.97
N CYS A 146 -2.14 -21.10 -3.17
CA CYS A 146 -3.53 -21.50 -3.40
C CYS A 146 -3.83 -22.86 -2.74
N ARG A 147 -2.92 -23.83 -2.97
CA ARG A 147 -3.02 -25.19 -2.42
C ARG A 147 -2.85 -25.25 -0.90
N ALA A 148 -2.38 -24.17 -0.28
CA ALA A 148 -2.33 -24.05 1.17
C ALA A 148 -3.73 -24.11 1.82
N CYS A 149 -4.77 -23.70 1.09
CA CYS A 149 -6.17 -23.79 1.53
C CYS A 149 -7.02 -24.72 0.64
N HIS A 150 -6.71 -24.81 -0.65
CA HIS A 150 -7.41 -25.66 -1.63
C HIS A 150 -6.67 -26.98 -1.83
N VAL A 151 -6.65 -27.82 -0.78
CA VAL A 151 -5.88 -29.07 -0.75
C VAL A 151 -6.45 -30.19 -1.63
N ASP A 152 -7.74 -30.12 -1.96
CA ASP A 152 -8.47 -31.15 -2.72
C ASP A 152 -8.82 -30.73 -4.16
N TYR A 153 -8.15 -29.70 -4.70
CA TYR A 153 -8.36 -29.18 -6.06
C TYR A 153 -7.25 -29.59 -7.04
#